data_AF-A0A923FCL4-F1
#
_entry.id   AF-A0A923FCL4-F1
#
_cell.length_a   1.000
_cell.length_b   1.000
_cell.length_c   1.000
_cell.angle_alpha   90.00
_cell.angle_beta   90.00
_cell.angle_gamma   90.00
#
_symmetry.space_group_name_H-M   'P 1'
#
loop_
_entity.id
_entity.type
_entity.pdbx_description
1 polymer ?
#
loop_
_entity_poly.entity_id
_entity_poly.type
_entity_poly.pdbx_seq_one_letter_code
_entity_poly.pdbx_strand_id
1 'polypeptide(L)'
;MLRRQLLRWSTLAIASAALPLPVFARGEYQVDPRLGHMLGPISYAFQADRAEIDPRILRDYLPPLGSGRTYYVDPESGEDDEDGSNWRRALRTVSAALDKLDVDRVIVRGDFVYRMDKEGQEGLGVYSGKRNVSIVADGGKAIFTTARKADWDSPWFGPNTHIYQSSPTGGQIVKVLDVSRLDEFGEYSEIPQASTLEECQATPGTWAYWHGRVHLNHPHEPGDEVLLLRSTAMGVSAKNVIVHLKNIHFVGGSNGAFSDVGATGSVIYAEDCKFTHNWQTDGFKIVDAKLAISVRCVAAVNAKDGFNYHIGESTSPHFVELDCEGYGNRAPATGNGSSSHNSCVGLRINGSYHHNAGPGVADVNDAQSYNIACGSHHNGPSANSNGFLASSGDRLGSGARMWLDRCTAGANSGHDVFASNGATIEYRGLSTDDSEVFADSNSLAASFG
;
A
#
# COMPACT_ATOMS: atom_id res chain seq x y z
N MET A 1 -22.57 -55.56 -13.56
CA MET A 1 -23.77 -54.77 -13.91
C MET A 1 -23.81 -53.52 -13.03
N LEU A 2 -23.30 -52.38 -13.50
CA LEU A 2 -23.62 -51.06 -12.96
C LEU A 2 -23.18 -50.02 -14.00
N ARG A 3 -24.16 -49.46 -14.72
CA ARG A 3 -23.98 -48.43 -15.75
C ARG A 3 -23.79 -47.08 -15.06
N ARG A 4 -22.67 -46.39 -15.32
CA ARG A 4 -22.51 -44.95 -15.03
C ARG A 4 -23.18 -44.14 -16.14
N GLN A 5 -24.17 -43.34 -15.79
CA GLN A 5 -24.79 -42.34 -16.67
C GLN A 5 -23.91 -41.09 -16.74
N LEU A 6 -23.61 -40.65 -17.97
CA LEU A 6 -22.99 -39.38 -18.29
C LEU A 6 -24.04 -38.27 -18.22
N LEU A 7 -23.89 -37.31 -17.30
CA LEU A 7 -24.64 -36.06 -17.30
C LEU A 7 -24.00 -35.09 -18.30
N ARG A 8 -24.72 -34.80 -19.38
CA ARG A 8 -24.41 -33.70 -20.31
C ARG A 8 -24.81 -32.38 -19.66
N TRP A 9 -23.86 -31.45 -19.53
CA TRP A 9 -24.14 -30.06 -19.23
C TRP A 9 -24.52 -29.35 -20.54
N SER A 10 -25.78 -28.94 -20.66
CA SER A 10 -26.26 -28.05 -21.73
C SER A 10 -26.01 -26.61 -21.32
N THR A 11 -25.23 -25.89 -22.11
CA THR A 11 -25.02 -24.44 -22.02
C THR A 11 -26.33 -23.70 -22.26
N LEU A 12 -26.90 -23.13 -21.20
CA LEU A 12 -28.00 -22.17 -21.29
C LEU A 12 -27.38 -20.79 -21.57
N ALA A 13 -27.50 -20.30 -22.80
CA ALA A 13 -27.17 -18.92 -23.13
C ALA A 13 -28.25 -18.00 -22.52
N ILE A 14 -27.92 -17.34 -21.41
CA ILE A 14 -28.75 -16.27 -20.85
C ILE A 14 -28.43 -15.01 -21.65
N ALA A 15 -29.34 -14.61 -22.54
CA ALA A 15 -29.32 -13.29 -23.13
C ALA A 15 -29.63 -12.26 -22.02
N SER A 16 -28.60 -11.52 -21.60
CA SER A 16 -28.75 -10.39 -20.68
C SER A 16 -29.43 -9.24 -21.43
N ALA A 17 -30.73 -9.05 -21.19
CA ALA A 17 -31.41 -7.83 -21.55
C ALA A 17 -30.90 -6.73 -20.61
N ALA A 18 -30.19 -5.74 -21.17
CA ALA A 18 -29.75 -4.56 -20.43
C ALA A 18 -30.99 -3.83 -19.88
N LEU A 19 -31.26 -3.99 -18.59
CA LEU A 19 -32.23 -3.18 -17.89
C LEU A 19 -31.73 -1.72 -17.91
N PRO A 20 -32.60 -0.72 -18.15
CA PRO A 20 -32.21 0.67 -18.06
C PRO A 20 -31.71 0.95 -16.63
N LEU A 21 -30.44 1.34 -16.52
CA LEU A 21 -29.84 1.74 -15.25
C LEU A 21 -30.68 2.87 -14.63
N PRO A 22 -30.93 2.84 -13.31
CA PRO A 22 -31.66 3.91 -12.63
C PRO A 22 -31.00 5.26 -12.90
N VAL A 23 -31.82 6.31 -13.02
CA VAL A 23 -31.34 7.68 -13.25
C VAL A 23 -30.61 8.15 -11.99
N PHE A 24 -29.29 7.95 -11.98
CA PHE A 24 -28.41 8.44 -10.93
C PHE A 24 -28.35 9.97 -10.95
N ALA A 25 -28.30 10.60 -9.77
CA ALA A 25 -27.87 11.99 -9.66
C ALA A 25 -26.41 12.06 -10.14
N ARG A 26 -26.20 12.55 -11.37
CA ARG A 26 -24.87 12.67 -11.97
C ARG A 26 -24.13 13.83 -11.33
N GLY A 27 -23.00 13.54 -10.69
CA GLY A 27 -21.94 14.54 -10.50
C GLY A 27 -21.06 14.53 -11.75
N GLU A 28 -20.78 15.70 -12.32
CA GLU A 28 -19.68 15.84 -13.27
C GLU A 28 -18.49 16.45 -12.53
N TYR A 29 -17.44 15.66 -12.32
CA TYR A 29 -16.18 16.20 -11.84
C TYR A 29 -15.47 16.86 -13.03
N GLN A 30 -15.35 18.18 -13.01
CA GLN A 30 -14.38 18.86 -13.86
C GLN A 30 -13.01 18.64 -13.24
N VAL A 31 -12.35 17.57 -13.68
CA VAL A 31 -11.01 17.20 -13.26
C VAL A 31 -10.08 18.41 -13.44
N ASP A 32 -9.27 18.73 -12.43
CA ASP A 32 -8.19 19.70 -12.58
C ASP A 32 -7.43 19.36 -13.87
N PRO A 33 -7.16 20.32 -14.78
CA PRO A 33 -6.58 20.03 -16.07
C PRO A 33 -5.32 19.17 -16.02
N ARG A 34 -4.49 19.29 -14.97
CA ARG A 34 -3.28 18.46 -14.79
C ARG A 34 -3.61 16.97 -14.70
N LEU A 35 -4.64 16.61 -13.93
CA LEU A 35 -5.13 15.24 -13.82
C LEU A 35 -6.07 14.88 -14.98
N GLY A 36 -6.87 15.81 -15.46
CA GLY A 36 -7.85 15.64 -16.53
C GLY A 36 -7.21 15.39 -17.90
N HIS A 37 -6.04 15.97 -18.17
CA HIS A 37 -5.24 15.65 -19.36
C HIS A 37 -4.71 14.21 -19.34
N MET A 38 -4.62 13.58 -18.17
CA MET A 38 -4.25 12.18 -18.07
C MET A 38 -5.49 11.31 -18.15
N LEU A 39 -6.40 11.40 -17.17
CA LEU A 39 -7.53 10.48 -17.01
C LEU A 39 -8.70 10.74 -17.97
N GLY A 40 -8.75 11.92 -18.60
CA GLY A 40 -9.95 12.40 -19.27
C GLY A 40 -11.03 12.81 -18.26
N PRO A 41 -12.26 13.11 -18.74
CA PRO A 41 -13.37 13.43 -17.85
C PRO A 41 -13.79 12.21 -17.03
N ILE A 42 -13.92 12.39 -15.72
CA ILE A 42 -14.36 11.35 -14.80
C ILE A 42 -15.82 11.61 -14.44
N SER A 43 -16.70 10.72 -14.88
CA SER A 43 -18.10 10.71 -14.43
C SER A 43 -18.26 9.68 -13.32
N TYR A 44 -18.98 10.07 -12.27
CA TYR A 44 -19.35 9.16 -11.18
C TYR A 44 -20.83 9.28 -10.87
N ALA A 45 -21.37 8.21 -10.33
CA ALA A 45 -22.74 8.10 -9.86
C ALA A 45 -22.75 7.54 -8.45
N PHE A 46 -23.64 8.04 -7.59
CA PHE A 46 -23.80 7.47 -6.27
C PHE A 46 -24.78 6.29 -6.28
N GLN A 47 -24.34 5.16 -5.77
CA GLN A 47 -25.21 4.04 -5.39
C GLN A 47 -25.17 3.92 -3.86
N ALA A 48 -26.26 4.35 -3.21
CA ALA A 48 -26.31 4.59 -1.77
C ALA A 48 -25.22 5.59 -1.32
N ASP A 49 -24.34 5.18 -0.41
CA ASP A 49 -23.22 5.93 0.17
C ASP A 49 -21.90 5.76 -0.60
N ARG A 50 -21.87 4.92 -1.65
CA ARG A 50 -20.68 4.71 -2.47
C ARG A 50 -20.79 5.42 -3.82
N ALA A 51 -19.66 5.87 -4.32
CA ALA A 51 -19.53 6.37 -5.68
C ALA A 51 -19.03 5.26 -6.63
N GLU A 52 -19.68 5.15 -7.77
CA GLU A 52 -19.29 4.27 -8.88
C GLU A 52 -18.72 5.12 -10.02
N ILE A 53 -17.58 4.71 -10.55
CA ILE A 53 -17.00 5.27 -11.78
C ILE A 53 -17.01 4.23 -12.89
N ASP A 54 -16.91 4.68 -14.14
CA ASP A 54 -16.68 3.79 -15.27
C ASP A 54 -15.29 3.14 -15.14
N PRO A 55 -15.18 1.82 -14.90
CA PRO A 55 -13.88 1.17 -14.71
C PRO A 55 -13.00 1.22 -15.96
N ARG A 56 -13.56 1.51 -17.13
CA ARG A 56 -12.79 1.63 -18.39
C ARG A 56 -11.78 2.77 -18.33
N ILE A 57 -12.00 3.78 -17.50
CA ILE A 57 -11.11 4.95 -17.40
C ILE A 57 -9.72 4.61 -16.87
N LEU A 58 -9.59 3.51 -16.10
CA LEU A 58 -8.32 3.06 -15.56
C LEU A 58 -7.64 2.01 -16.46
N ARG A 59 -8.38 1.39 -17.38
CA ARG A 59 -7.88 0.26 -18.18
C ARG A 59 -6.70 0.64 -19.08
N ASP A 60 -6.66 1.87 -19.56
CA ASP A 60 -5.61 2.37 -20.46
C ASP A 60 -4.24 2.53 -19.76
N TYR A 61 -4.21 2.40 -18.43
CA TYR A 61 -3.00 2.46 -17.62
C TYR A 61 -2.45 1.09 -17.23
N LEU A 62 -3.09 0.01 -17.67
CA LEU A 62 -2.48 -1.31 -17.57
C LEU A 62 -1.36 -1.42 -18.64
N PRO A 63 -0.23 -2.06 -18.32
CA PRO A 63 0.77 -2.38 -19.32
C PRO A 63 0.10 -3.06 -20.52
N PRO A 64 0.27 -2.54 -21.75
CA PRO A 64 -0.20 -3.26 -22.91
C PRO A 64 0.52 -4.61 -22.93
N LEU A 65 -0.25 -5.70 -22.95
CA LEU A 65 0.32 -7.01 -23.21
C LEU A 65 0.73 -7.01 -24.68
N GLY A 66 2.00 -6.73 -24.93
CA GLY A 66 2.56 -6.62 -26.26
C GLY A 66 2.88 -8.00 -26.84
N SER A 67 3.90 -8.05 -27.69
CA SER A 67 4.48 -9.31 -28.17
C SER A 67 5.46 -9.94 -27.19
N GLY A 68 5.59 -9.44 -25.96
CA GLY A 68 6.47 -10.02 -24.95
C GLY A 68 5.88 -11.28 -24.32
N ARG A 69 6.62 -11.83 -23.37
CA ARG A 69 6.36 -13.12 -22.73
C ARG A 69 5.87 -12.96 -21.31
N THR A 70 5.12 -13.98 -20.90
CA THR A 70 4.76 -14.22 -19.51
C THR A 70 5.74 -15.23 -18.91
N TYR A 71 6.31 -14.88 -17.77
CA TYR A 71 7.18 -15.74 -16.99
C TYR A 71 6.52 -16.15 -15.68
N TYR A 72 6.72 -17.39 -15.24
CA TYR A 72 6.20 -17.93 -13.99
C TYR A 72 7.33 -18.05 -12.97
N VAL A 73 7.07 -17.70 -11.71
CA VAL A 73 8.05 -17.71 -10.62
C VAL A 73 7.53 -18.50 -9.43
N ASP A 74 8.23 -19.58 -9.08
CA ASP A 74 7.97 -20.40 -7.89
C ASP A 74 9.27 -20.62 -7.11
N PRO A 75 9.47 -19.95 -5.96
CA PRO A 75 10.71 -20.07 -5.20
C PRO A 75 10.96 -21.46 -4.58
N GLU A 76 9.92 -22.31 -4.48
CA GLU A 76 10.05 -23.64 -3.87
C GLU A 76 10.47 -24.70 -4.88
N SER A 77 9.96 -24.63 -6.12
CA SER A 77 10.15 -25.67 -7.14
C SER A 77 10.81 -25.20 -8.44
N GLY A 78 10.95 -23.89 -8.62
CA GLY A 78 11.55 -23.29 -9.81
C GLY A 78 13.06 -23.20 -9.76
N GLU A 79 13.67 -22.99 -10.94
CA GLU A 79 15.11 -22.83 -11.12
C GLU A 79 15.38 -21.68 -12.11
N ASP A 80 16.36 -20.82 -11.83
CA ASP A 80 16.59 -19.60 -12.63
C ASP A 80 17.21 -19.88 -14.02
N ASP A 81 17.69 -21.11 -14.26
CA ASP A 81 18.16 -21.57 -15.57
C ASP A 81 17.04 -22.15 -16.45
N GLU A 82 15.83 -22.32 -15.92
CA GLU A 82 14.65 -22.71 -16.68
C GLU A 82 14.13 -21.58 -17.60
N ASP A 83 13.20 -21.94 -18.49
CA ASP A 83 12.64 -20.98 -19.45
C ASP A 83 11.53 -20.10 -18.88
N GLY A 84 10.99 -20.42 -17.70
CA GLY A 84 9.92 -19.70 -17.04
C GLY A 84 8.58 -19.73 -17.78
N SER A 85 8.40 -20.59 -18.79
CA SER A 85 7.24 -20.52 -19.70
C SER A 85 5.92 -21.01 -19.09
N ASN A 86 5.98 -21.75 -17.98
CA ASN A 86 4.84 -22.31 -17.24
C ASN A 86 5.29 -22.77 -15.85
N TRP A 87 4.34 -23.13 -14.97
CA TRP A 87 4.62 -23.61 -13.61
C TRP A 87 5.59 -24.80 -13.51
N ARG A 88 5.62 -25.72 -14.48
CA ARG A 88 6.55 -26.86 -14.46
C ARG A 88 8.00 -26.45 -14.75
N ARG A 89 8.19 -25.31 -15.40
CA ARG A 89 9.49 -24.74 -15.77
C ARG A 89 9.62 -23.33 -15.19
N ALA A 90 9.05 -23.10 -14.01
CA ALA A 90 9.06 -21.78 -13.39
C ALA A 90 10.50 -21.36 -13.06
N LEU A 91 10.75 -20.06 -13.13
CA LEU A 91 11.96 -19.46 -12.58
C LEU A 91 11.87 -19.49 -11.05
N ARG A 92 13.02 -19.45 -10.39
CA ARG A 92 13.07 -19.44 -8.93
C ARG A 92 12.81 -18.04 -8.37
N THR A 93 13.36 -17.02 -9.01
CA THR A 93 13.34 -15.64 -8.51
C THR A 93 12.59 -14.67 -9.43
N VAL A 94 12.01 -13.63 -8.82
CA VAL A 94 11.36 -12.54 -9.57
C VAL A 94 12.41 -11.75 -10.37
N SER A 95 13.62 -11.56 -9.83
CA SER A 95 14.72 -10.90 -10.55
C SER A 95 15.04 -11.63 -11.85
N ALA A 96 15.18 -12.96 -11.83
CA ALA A 96 15.47 -13.73 -13.04
C ALA A 96 14.39 -13.59 -14.12
N ALA A 97 13.13 -13.41 -13.72
CA ALA A 97 12.02 -13.14 -14.63
C ALA A 97 12.09 -11.71 -15.20
N LEU A 98 12.36 -10.72 -14.35
CA LEU A 98 12.47 -9.30 -14.75
C LEU A 98 13.70 -9.01 -15.62
N ASP A 99 14.74 -9.83 -15.52
CA ASP A 99 15.96 -9.73 -16.34
C ASP A 99 15.78 -10.27 -17.77
N LYS A 100 14.66 -10.95 -18.07
CA LYS A 100 14.37 -11.44 -19.43
C LYS A 100 14.04 -10.26 -20.36
N LEU A 101 14.74 -10.18 -21.49
CA LEU A 101 14.65 -9.04 -22.44
C LEU A 101 13.24 -8.83 -23.02
N ASP A 102 12.44 -9.89 -23.09
CA ASP A 102 11.08 -9.91 -23.62
C ASP A 102 10.01 -10.07 -22.53
N VAL A 103 10.32 -9.83 -21.24
CA VAL A 103 9.30 -9.82 -20.18
C VAL A 103 8.27 -8.71 -20.40
N ASP A 104 7.00 -9.10 -20.38
CA ASP A 104 5.85 -8.19 -20.23
C ASP A 104 5.07 -8.51 -18.95
N ARG A 105 5.11 -9.77 -18.50
CA ARG A 105 4.38 -10.22 -17.31
C ARG A 105 5.18 -11.25 -16.52
N VAL A 106 5.12 -11.14 -15.20
CA VAL A 106 5.60 -12.10 -14.22
C VAL A 106 4.40 -12.59 -13.42
N ILE A 107 4.13 -13.88 -13.45
CA ILE A 107 3.15 -14.57 -12.61
C ILE A 107 3.91 -15.17 -11.44
N VAL A 108 3.57 -14.74 -10.22
CA VAL A 108 4.17 -15.24 -8.99
C VAL A 108 3.18 -16.15 -8.27
N ARG A 109 3.69 -17.16 -7.57
CA ARG A 109 2.89 -18.10 -6.80
C ARG A 109 2.21 -17.36 -5.65
N GLY A 110 0.89 -17.45 -5.59
CA GLY A 110 0.09 -16.96 -4.47
C GLY A 110 0.25 -17.86 -3.25
N ASP A 111 -0.18 -17.33 -2.10
CA ASP A 111 -0.07 -17.96 -0.78
C ASP A 111 1.37 -18.37 -0.43
N PHE A 112 2.32 -17.55 -0.87
CA PHE A 112 3.76 -17.76 -0.67
C PHE A 112 4.45 -16.50 -0.16
N VAL A 113 5.48 -16.68 0.68
CA VAL A 113 6.30 -15.60 1.23
C VAL A 113 7.64 -15.53 0.49
N TYR A 114 7.79 -14.50 -0.34
CA TYR A 114 9.00 -14.16 -1.07
C TYR A 114 9.95 -13.40 -0.14
N ARG A 115 10.78 -14.16 0.57
CA ARG A 115 11.83 -13.66 1.48
C ARG A 115 13.14 -13.48 0.74
N MET A 116 14.07 -12.81 1.42
CA MET A 116 15.47 -12.90 1.05
C MET A 116 16.01 -14.30 1.34
N ASP A 117 16.62 -14.94 0.33
CA ASP A 117 17.22 -16.26 0.47
C ASP A 117 18.61 -16.23 1.15
N LYS A 118 19.27 -17.39 1.20
CA LYS A 118 20.59 -17.55 1.83
C LYS A 118 21.70 -16.91 0.98
N GLU A 119 21.46 -16.78 -0.31
CA GLU A 119 22.31 -16.14 -1.31
C GLU A 119 22.15 -14.61 -1.33
N GLY A 120 21.12 -14.09 -0.65
CA GLY A 120 20.83 -12.66 -0.55
C GLY A 120 19.95 -12.12 -1.68
N GLN A 121 19.34 -12.99 -2.50
CA GLN A 121 18.39 -12.57 -3.52
C GLN A 121 17.09 -12.11 -2.87
N GLU A 122 16.62 -10.93 -3.22
CA GLU A 122 15.42 -10.31 -2.66
C GLU A 122 14.15 -10.84 -3.34
N GLY A 123 13.02 -10.81 -2.63
CA GLY A 123 11.73 -11.24 -3.19
C GLY A 123 11.34 -10.46 -4.45
N LEU A 124 11.50 -9.12 -4.44
CA LEU A 124 11.38 -8.25 -5.61
C LEU A 124 12.62 -7.37 -5.81
N GLY A 125 13.12 -6.80 -4.71
CA GLY A 125 14.10 -5.71 -4.74
C GLY A 125 13.59 -4.45 -5.43
N VAL A 126 14.48 -3.75 -6.13
CA VAL A 126 14.16 -2.50 -6.86
C VAL A 126 14.21 -2.74 -8.36
N TYR A 127 13.05 -2.68 -9.02
CA TYR A 127 12.97 -2.77 -10.48
C TYR A 127 13.45 -1.47 -11.14
N SER A 128 14.52 -1.57 -11.92
CA SER A 128 15.14 -0.45 -12.66
C SER A 128 15.17 -0.66 -14.18
N GLY A 129 14.32 -1.58 -14.68
CA GLY A 129 14.25 -1.91 -16.10
C GLY A 129 13.72 -0.78 -16.97
N LYS A 130 13.64 -1.03 -18.29
CA LYS A 130 13.25 -0.04 -19.30
C LYS A 130 11.93 -0.39 -20.01
N ARG A 131 11.20 -1.37 -19.48
CA ARG A 131 9.97 -1.88 -20.08
C ARG A 131 8.82 -1.80 -19.10
N ASN A 132 7.62 -1.72 -19.67
CA ASN A 132 6.40 -1.92 -18.90
C ASN A 132 6.36 -3.37 -18.42
N VAL A 133 5.87 -3.61 -17.21
CA VAL A 133 5.78 -4.95 -16.65
C VAL A 133 4.57 -5.09 -15.74
N SER A 134 3.91 -6.24 -15.79
CA SER A 134 2.91 -6.67 -14.80
C SER A 134 3.49 -7.74 -13.89
N ILE A 135 3.36 -7.60 -12.57
CA ILE A 135 3.66 -8.63 -11.58
C ILE A 135 2.34 -9.00 -10.89
N VAL A 136 1.93 -10.26 -11.04
CA VAL A 136 0.59 -10.72 -10.64
C VAL A 136 0.72 -12.00 -9.84
N ALA A 137 0.15 -12.04 -8.64
CA ALA A 137 0.03 -13.28 -7.88
C ALA A 137 -1.14 -14.13 -8.41
N ASP A 138 -0.89 -15.42 -8.61
CA ASP A 138 -1.86 -16.42 -9.07
C ASP A 138 -2.12 -17.48 -7.99
N GLY A 139 -3.37 -17.89 -7.82
CA GLY A 139 -3.78 -18.85 -6.80
C GLY A 139 -3.88 -18.33 -5.37
N GLY A 140 -3.63 -17.04 -5.12
CA GLY A 140 -3.67 -16.44 -3.78
C GLY A 140 -2.93 -15.10 -3.71
N LYS A 141 -2.61 -14.64 -2.50
CA LYS A 141 -1.81 -13.41 -2.30
C LYS A 141 -0.33 -13.75 -2.16
N ALA A 142 0.54 -13.06 -2.87
CA ALA A 142 1.99 -13.19 -2.67
C ALA A 142 2.48 -12.17 -1.63
N ILE A 143 3.29 -12.60 -0.68
CA ILE A 143 3.89 -11.71 0.33
C ILE A 143 5.33 -11.42 -0.07
N PHE A 144 5.62 -10.18 -0.45
CA PHE A 144 6.97 -9.72 -0.74
C PHE A 144 7.52 -9.03 0.50
N THR A 145 8.63 -9.52 1.03
CA THR A 145 9.14 -9.02 2.30
C THR A 145 10.64 -8.82 2.29
N THR A 146 11.10 -7.83 3.07
CA THR A 146 12.52 -7.66 3.38
C THR A 146 13.02 -8.68 4.41
N ALA A 147 12.13 -9.55 4.91
CA ALA A 147 12.51 -10.59 5.85
C ALA A 147 13.53 -11.54 5.23
N ARG A 148 14.49 -11.96 6.06
CA ARG A 148 15.33 -13.11 5.73
C ARG A 148 14.84 -14.35 6.45
N LYS A 149 14.97 -15.51 5.82
CA LYS A 149 14.76 -16.78 6.52
C LYS A 149 15.77 -16.89 7.67
N ALA A 150 15.26 -17.04 8.89
CA ALA A 150 16.08 -17.26 10.07
C ALA A 150 16.53 -18.72 10.12
N ASP A 151 17.82 -18.93 10.40
CA ASP A 151 18.31 -20.21 10.89
C ASP A 151 18.44 -20.06 12.41
N TRP A 152 17.56 -20.71 13.17
CA TRP A 152 17.53 -20.61 14.63
C TRP A 152 18.45 -21.66 15.26
N ASP A 153 19.40 -21.22 16.07
CA ASP A 153 20.15 -22.13 16.93
C ASP A 153 19.27 -22.57 18.11
N SER A 154 19.45 -23.82 18.55
CA SER A 154 18.87 -24.36 19.81
C SER A 154 19.07 -23.36 20.96
N PRO A 155 18.12 -23.26 21.91
CA PRO A 155 18.08 -22.17 22.85
C PRO A 155 19.39 -22.00 23.62
N TRP A 156 19.89 -20.76 23.61
CA TRP A 156 21.14 -20.41 24.26
C TRP A 156 20.86 -20.18 25.75
N PHE A 157 21.51 -21.00 26.60
CA PHE A 157 21.50 -20.97 28.07
C PHE A 157 20.42 -21.78 28.80
N GLY A 158 20.75 -23.04 29.12
CA GLY A 158 20.20 -23.76 30.27
C GLY A 158 18.71 -24.15 30.18
N PRO A 159 18.25 -25.06 31.06
CA PRO A 159 16.96 -25.73 30.94
C PRO A 159 15.71 -24.83 31.11
N ASN A 160 15.87 -23.53 31.33
CA ASN A 160 14.78 -22.59 31.66
C ASN A 160 14.80 -21.28 30.84
N THR A 161 15.59 -21.19 29.75
CA THR A 161 15.50 -20.02 28.86
C THR A 161 14.94 -20.41 27.50
N HIS A 162 13.92 -19.65 27.10
CA HIS A 162 13.21 -19.77 25.84
C HIS A 162 13.86 -18.90 24.74
N ILE A 163 15.18 -18.70 24.82
CA ILE A 163 15.92 -17.78 23.94
C ILE A 163 16.49 -18.50 22.75
N TYR A 164 15.86 -18.32 21.60
CA TYR A 164 16.38 -18.73 20.31
C TYR A 164 17.25 -17.62 19.74
N GLN A 165 18.32 -17.99 19.04
CA GLN A 165 19.20 -17.01 18.43
C GLN A 165 19.36 -17.29 16.94
N SER A 166 19.47 -16.23 16.15
CA SER A 166 19.80 -16.33 14.73
C SER A 166 20.82 -15.27 14.36
N SER A 167 21.70 -15.62 13.42
CA SER A 167 22.68 -14.69 12.83
C SER A 167 22.31 -14.42 11.37
N PRO A 168 21.15 -13.78 11.07
CA PRO A 168 20.78 -13.53 9.70
C PRO A 168 21.82 -12.62 9.05
N THR A 169 22.57 -13.14 8.08
CA THR A 169 23.53 -12.33 7.33
C THR A 169 22.81 -11.30 6.45
N GLY A 170 23.57 -10.27 6.04
CA GLY A 170 23.15 -9.32 5.01
C GLY A 170 22.77 -7.93 5.52
N GLY A 171 22.56 -7.71 6.81
CA GLY A 171 22.33 -6.37 7.38
C GLY A 171 21.55 -6.36 8.69
N GLN A 172 21.24 -5.16 9.20
CA GLN A 172 20.55 -4.97 10.48
C GLN A 172 19.08 -5.44 10.41
N ILE A 173 18.65 -6.17 11.45
CA ILE A 173 17.24 -6.47 11.71
C ILE A 173 16.62 -5.28 12.42
N VAL A 174 15.51 -4.80 11.86
CA VAL A 174 14.85 -3.54 12.28
C VAL A 174 13.49 -3.79 12.91
N LYS A 175 12.87 -4.93 12.64
CA LYS A 175 11.58 -5.34 13.18
C LYS A 175 11.45 -6.85 13.13
N VAL A 176 10.72 -7.43 14.09
CA VAL A 176 10.37 -8.85 14.09
C VAL A 176 8.85 -8.97 14.10
N LEU A 177 8.29 -9.75 13.17
CA LEU A 177 6.86 -10.01 13.10
C LEU A 177 6.57 -11.48 13.34
N ASP A 178 5.41 -11.78 13.93
CA ASP A 178 4.81 -13.11 13.97
C ASP A 178 3.58 -13.10 13.06
N VAL A 179 3.66 -13.79 11.92
CA VAL A 179 2.57 -13.82 10.93
C VAL A 179 1.46 -14.83 11.28
N SER A 180 1.68 -15.67 12.29
CA SER A 180 0.62 -16.56 12.81
C SER A 180 -0.34 -15.82 13.75
N ARG A 181 0.05 -14.63 14.21
CA ARG A 181 -0.71 -13.79 15.12
C ARG A 181 -1.12 -12.51 14.42
N LEU A 182 -2.43 -12.30 14.33
CA LEU A 182 -2.99 -11.08 13.78
C LEU A 182 -3.50 -10.17 14.90
N ASP A 183 -3.36 -8.85 14.70
CA ASP A 183 -3.99 -7.85 15.55
C ASP A 183 -5.50 -7.72 15.24
N GLU A 184 -6.19 -6.80 15.92
CA GLU A 184 -7.62 -6.57 15.74
C GLU A 184 -8.02 -6.10 14.33
N PHE A 185 -7.06 -5.63 13.53
CA PHE A 185 -7.26 -5.22 12.14
C PHE A 185 -6.78 -6.27 11.13
N GLY A 186 -6.37 -7.46 11.60
CA GLY A 186 -5.88 -8.51 10.72
C GLY A 186 -4.45 -8.27 10.20
N GLU A 187 -3.66 -7.41 10.86
CA GLU A 187 -2.25 -7.19 10.54
C GLU A 187 -1.32 -8.09 11.34
N TYR A 188 -0.11 -8.33 10.82
CA TYR A 188 0.87 -9.16 11.53
C TYR A 188 1.30 -8.53 12.84
N SER A 189 1.35 -9.34 13.90
CA SER A 189 1.75 -8.87 15.22
C SER A 189 3.26 -8.56 15.23
N GLU A 190 3.61 -7.36 15.66
CA GLU A 190 5.00 -7.00 15.92
C GLU A 190 5.45 -7.56 17.26
N ILE A 191 6.58 -8.28 17.28
CA ILE A 191 7.22 -8.73 18.50
C ILE A 191 8.00 -7.54 19.08
N PRO A 192 7.71 -7.09 20.31
CA PRO A 192 8.39 -5.94 20.91
C PRO A 192 9.90 -6.17 21.05
N GLN A 193 10.69 -5.13 20.75
CA GLN A 193 12.13 -5.14 20.93
C GLN A 193 12.50 -4.77 22.38
N ALA A 194 13.24 -5.64 23.07
CA ALA A 194 13.90 -5.37 24.33
C ALA A 194 15.21 -4.60 24.11
N SER A 195 15.54 -3.71 25.04
CA SER A 195 16.74 -2.85 24.96
C SER A 195 18.03 -3.61 25.22
N THR A 196 17.96 -4.71 25.98
CA THR A 196 19.11 -5.58 26.28
C THR A 196 18.76 -7.05 26.16
N LEU A 197 19.78 -7.91 26.16
CA LEU A 197 19.61 -9.36 26.13
C LEU A 197 18.95 -9.85 27.44
N GLU A 198 19.31 -9.26 28.58
CA GLU A 198 18.78 -9.60 29.89
C GLU A 198 17.28 -9.27 29.99
N GLU A 199 16.86 -8.12 29.45
CA GLU A 199 15.44 -7.77 29.36
C GLU A 199 14.67 -8.74 28.44
N CYS A 200 15.28 -9.13 27.31
CA CYS A 200 14.73 -10.16 26.43
C CYS A 200 14.56 -11.50 27.16
N GLN A 201 15.55 -11.93 27.94
CA GLN A 201 15.50 -13.13 28.77
C GLN A 201 14.41 -13.07 29.84
N ALA A 202 14.20 -11.92 30.44
CA ALA A 202 13.20 -11.72 31.49
C ALA A 202 11.75 -11.61 30.94
N THR A 203 11.57 -11.21 29.67
CA THR A 203 10.25 -10.87 29.12
C THR A 203 9.87 -11.80 27.95
N PRO A 204 9.04 -12.83 28.18
CA PRO A 204 8.52 -13.68 27.10
C PRO A 204 7.86 -12.89 25.97
N GLY A 205 8.07 -13.32 24.73
CA GLY A 205 7.50 -12.66 23.55
C GLY A 205 8.19 -11.35 23.17
N THR A 206 9.47 -11.19 23.52
CA THR A 206 10.30 -10.05 23.09
C THR A 206 11.52 -10.53 22.33
N TRP A 207 12.17 -9.62 21.59
CA TRP A 207 13.44 -9.90 20.92
C TRP A 207 14.49 -8.84 21.22
N ALA A 208 15.77 -9.17 21.10
CA ALA A 208 16.88 -8.22 21.20
C ALA A 208 17.90 -8.46 20.09
N TYR A 209 18.59 -7.39 19.67
CA TYR A 209 19.76 -7.49 18.80
C TYR A 209 21.02 -7.32 19.64
N TRP A 210 21.82 -8.37 19.75
CA TRP A 210 22.99 -8.41 20.64
C TRP A 210 24.16 -9.09 19.95
N HIS A 211 25.34 -8.44 19.94
CA HIS A 211 26.57 -8.94 19.32
C HIS A 211 26.41 -9.49 17.88
N GLY A 212 25.58 -8.84 17.07
CA GLY A 212 25.34 -9.24 15.68
C GLY A 212 24.33 -10.38 15.50
N ARG A 213 23.60 -10.75 16.56
CA ARG A 213 22.58 -11.80 16.54
C ARG A 213 21.23 -11.27 16.98
N VAL A 214 20.16 -11.84 16.42
CA VAL A 214 18.82 -11.71 16.98
C VAL A 214 18.65 -12.76 18.06
N HIS A 215 18.15 -12.36 19.21
CA HIS A 215 17.72 -13.22 20.30
C HIS A 215 16.21 -13.06 20.47
N LEU A 216 15.46 -14.14 20.41
CA LEU A 216 14.00 -14.12 20.51
C LEU A 216 13.57 -15.00 21.69
N ASN A 217 12.83 -14.42 22.63
CA ASN A 217 12.22 -15.14 23.74
C ASN A 217 10.87 -15.74 23.31
N HIS A 218 10.88 -17.00 22.89
CA HIS A 218 9.74 -17.68 22.29
C HIS A 218 9.43 -19.01 23.00
N PRO A 219 8.17 -19.36 23.26
CA PRO A 219 7.85 -20.60 23.99
C PRO A 219 8.32 -21.89 23.28
N HIS A 220 8.52 -21.85 21.97
CA HIS A 220 8.99 -22.96 21.14
C HIS A 220 9.93 -22.46 20.04
N GLU A 221 10.61 -23.38 19.36
CA GLU A 221 11.49 -23.03 18.24
C GLU A 221 10.70 -22.28 17.17
N PRO A 222 11.09 -21.03 16.83
CA PRO A 222 10.34 -20.26 15.87
C PRO A 222 10.52 -20.86 14.47
N GLY A 223 9.42 -20.99 13.74
CA GLY A 223 9.40 -21.48 12.38
C GLY A 223 9.38 -20.37 11.35
N ASP A 224 8.79 -20.70 10.20
CA ASP A 224 8.59 -19.76 9.09
C ASP A 224 7.53 -18.70 9.41
N GLU A 225 6.81 -18.78 10.52
CA GLU A 225 5.88 -17.74 10.96
C GLU A 225 6.57 -16.47 11.48
N VAL A 226 7.86 -16.54 11.83
CA VAL A 226 8.60 -15.37 12.31
C VAL A 226 9.37 -14.70 11.17
N LEU A 227 9.07 -13.42 10.92
CA LEU A 227 9.75 -12.60 9.93
C LEU A 227 10.76 -11.65 10.58
N LEU A 228 12.05 -11.81 10.23
CA LEU A 228 13.12 -10.90 10.64
C LEU A 228 13.31 -9.81 9.59
N LEU A 229 12.54 -8.71 9.71
CA LEU A 229 12.54 -7.62 8.73
C LEU A 229 13.86 -6.87 8.71
N ARG A 230 14.26 -6.46 7.50
CA ARG A 230 15.52 -5.77 7.25
C ARG A 230 15.30 -4.35 6.71
N SER A 231 16.33 -3.53 6.88
CA SER A 231 16.43 -2.22 6.23
C SER A 231 16.88 -2.36 4.77
N THR A 232 15.94 -2.75 3.92
CA THR A 232 16.15 -2.93 2.47
C THR A 232 15.00 -2.27 1.72
N ALA A 233 15.25 -1.72 0.53
CA ALA A 233 14.20 -1.11 -0.29
C ALA A 233 13.49 -2.16 -1.16
N MET A 234 12.19 -2.00 -1.35
CA MET A 234 11.40 -2.75 -2.35
C MET A 234 10.63 -1.72 -3.17
N GLY A 235 10.67 -1.84 -4.50
CA GLY A 235 10.10 -0.78 -5.31
C GLY A 235 10.48 -0.74 -6.78
N VAL A 236 10.35 0.46 -7.35
CA VAL A 236 10.60 0.80 -8.74
C VAL A 236 11.45 2.07 -8.78
N SER A 237 12.46 2.08 -9.66
CA SER A 237 13.21 3.27 -10.06
C SER A 237 13.27 3.44 -11.58
N ALA A 238 12.54 2.58 -12.30
CA ALA A 238 12.43 2.57 -13.76
C ALA A 238 11.69 3.79 -14.30
N LYS A 239 12.33 4.54 -15.21
CA LYS A 239 11.76 5.76 -15.80
C LYS A 239 10.93 5.46 -17.05
N ASN A 240 9.85 6.22 -17.26
CA ASN A 240 8.98 6.13 -18.45
C ASN A 240 8.42 4.72 -18.71
N VAL A 241 8.08 3.98 -17.65
CA VAL A 241 7.48 2.65 -17.73
C VAL A 241 6.14 2.60 -17.00
N ILE A 242 5.31 1.64 -17.34
CA ILE A 242 4.12 1.26 -16.58
C ILE A 242 4.44 0.00 -15.78
N VAL A 243 4.35 0.08 -14.46
CA VAL A 243 4.46 -1.09 -13.58
C VAL A 243 3.09 -1.38 -12.99
N HIS A 244 2.59 -2.58 -13.24
CA HIS A 244 1.34 -3.07 -12.68
C HIS A 244 1.61 -4.16 -11.64
N LEU A 245 1.00 -4.03 -10.47
CA LEU A 245 1.12 -4.93 -9.34
C LEU A 245 -0.27 -5.42 -8.97
N LYS A 246 -0.47 -6.74 -8.88
CA LYS A 246 -1.77 -7.30 -8.51
C LYS A 246 -1.68 -8.43 -7.50
N ASN A 247 -2.50 -8.35 -6.45
CA ASN A 247 -2.58 -9.35 -5.37
C ASN A 247 -1.25 -9.54 -4.61
N ILE A 248 -0.51 -8.46 -4.37
CA ILE A 248 0.80 -8.50 -3.68
C ILE A 248 0.74 -7.75 -2.35
N HIS A 249 1.26 -8.37 -1.30
CA HIS A 249 1.43 -7.76 0.03
C HIS A 249 2.92 -7.48 0.28
N PHE A 250 3.28 -6.21 0.31
CA PHE A 250 4.60 -5.74 0.69
C PHE A 250 4.70 -5.55 2.20
N VAL A 251 5.68 -6.23 2.82
CA VAL A 251 5.87 -6.28 4.28
C VAL A 251 7.30 -5.90 4.65
N GLY A 252 7.44 -4.83 5.42
CA GLY A 252 8.75 -4.25 5.74
C GLY A 252 9.25 -3.35 4.61
N GLY A 253 10.46 -2.80 4.75
CA GLY A 253 11.03 -1.84 3.79
C GLY A 253 11.76 -0.70 4.49
N SER A 254 12.82 -0.14 3.91
CA SER A 254 13.56 1.01 4.47
C SER A 254 13.13 2.37 3.91
N ASN A 255 12.45 2.39 2.77
CA ASN A 255 12.06 3.62 2.10
C ASN A 255 10.76 3.34 1.34
N GLY A 256 9.62 3.28 2.03
CA GLY A 256 8.41 2.64 1.51
C GLY A 256 8.36 1.14 1.83
N ALA A 257 7.21 0.60 2.20
CA ALA A 257 6.98 -0.84 2.09
C ALA A 257 7.01 -1.26 0.60
N PHE A 258 6.45 -0.38 -0.24
CA PHE A 258 6.77 -0.27 -1.64
C PHE A 258 7.14 1.19 -1.93
N SER A 259 8.14 1.43 -2.77
CA SER A 259 8.42 2.77 -3.26
C SER A 259 8.64 2.90 -4.75
N ASP A 260 8.19 4.03 -5.29
CA ASP A 260 8.67 4.59 -6.53
C ASP A 260 9.45 5.85 -6.16
N VAL A 261 10.77 5.87 -6.38
CA VAL A 261 11.58 7.07 -6.14
C VAL A 261 12.47 7.35 -7.34
N GLY A 262 12.31 8.56 -7.88
CA GLY A 262 13.08 9.03 -9.04
C GLY A 262 12.69 8.34 -10.35
N ALA A 263 11.56 7.63 -10.38
CA ALA A 263 11.08 6.93 -11.57
C ALA A 263 10.26 7.88 -12.47
N THR A 264 10.86 9.01 -12.83
CA THR A 264 10.22 10.06 -13.64
C THR A 264 9.52 9.51 -14.89
N GLY A 265 8.28 9.96 -15.10
CA GLY A 265 7.46 9.53 -16.23
C GLY A 265 6.83 8.15 -16.07
N SER A 266 7.07 7.43 -14.96
CA SER A 266 6.47 6.14 -14.69
C SER A 266 4.97 6.25 -14.38
N VAL A 267 4.24 5.15 -14.61
CA VAL A 267 2.92 4.92 -14.05
C VAL A 267 2.99 3.70 -13.15
N ILE A 268 2.57 3.84 -11.90
CA ILE A 268 2.43 2.72 -10.97
C ILE A 268 0.96 2.40 -10.83
N TYR A 269 0.56 1.18 -11.19
CA TYR A 269 -0.79 0.68 -11.02
C TYR A 269 -0.77 -0.47 -10.02
N ALA A 270 -1.35 -0.28 -8.84
CA ALA A 270 -1.54 -1.33 -7.84
C ALA A 270 -3.03 -1.72 -7.74
N GLU A 271 -3.33 -3.02 -7.81
CA GLU A 271 -4.68 -3.58 -7.67
C GLU A 271 -4.68 -4.67 -6.61
N ASP A 272 -5.55 -4.58 -5.60
CA ASP A 272 -5.67 -5.57 -4.53
C ASP A 272 -4.33 -5.81 -3.79
N CYS A 273 -3.52 -4.75 -3.64
CA CYS A 273 -2.21 -4.81 -3.00
C CYS A 273 -2.25 -4.29 -1.56
N LYS A 274 -1.25 -4.67 -0.76
CA LYS A 274 -1.12 -4.24 0.63
C LYS A 274 0.30 -3.76 0.93
N PHE A 275 0.45 -2.67 1.69
CA PHE A 275 1.75 -2.03 1.98
C PHE A 275 1.88 -1.76 3.48
N THR A 276 2.68 -2.57 4.18
CA THR A 276 2.64 -2.61 5.65
C THR A 276 4.00 -2.74 6.31
N HIS A 277 4.02 -2.39 7.60
CA HIS A 277 5.15 -2.60 8.49
C HIS A 277 6.47 -1.97 8.01
N ASN A 278 6.41 -0.93 7.18
CA ASN A 278 7.59 -0.12 6.93
C ASN A 278 8.11 0.44 8.27
N TRP A 279 9.42 0.32 8.52
CA TRP A 279 9.98 0.62 9.84
C TRP A 279 10.43 2.07 10.02
N GLN A 280 10.60 2.83 8.94
CA GLN A 280 11.25 4.15 8.98
C GLN A 280 10.41 5.29 8.38
N THR A 281 9.57 4.94 7.43
CA THR A 281 8.91 5.82 6.47
C THR A 281 7.50 5.28 6.18
N ASP A 282 7.06 5.41 4.94
CA ASP A 282 5.68 5.27 4.50
C ASP A 282 5.39 3.85 3.99
N GLY A 283 4.11 3.52 3.77
CA GLY A 283 3.69 2.25 3.18
C GLY A 283 3.87 2.24 1.68
N PHE A 284 3.00 2.96 0.97
CA PHE A 284 3.04 3.17 -0.47
C PHE A 284 3.61 4.55 -0.77
N LYS A 285 4.90 4.59 -1.07
CA LYS A 285 5.65 5.84 -1.23
C LYS A 285 5.89 6.15 -2.70
N ILE A 286 5.33 7.23 -3.21
CA ILE A 286 5.48 7.62 -4.61
C ILE A 286 6.14 9.00 -4.69
N VAL A 287 7.32 9.03 -5.29
CA VAL A 287 8.17 10.20 -5.43
C VAL A 287 8.65 10.31 -6.88
N ASP A 288 8.19 11.35 -7.57
CA ASP A 288 8.47 11.66 -8.98
C ASP A 288 7.83 10.77 -10.06
N ALA A 289 6.95 9.82 -9.71
CA ALA A 289 6.13 9.13 -10.72
C ALA A 289 5.22 10.13 -11.46
N LYS A 290 4.81 9.83 -12.69
CA LYS A 290 3.81 10.66 -13.42
C LYS A 290 2.42 10.46 -12.83
N LEU A 291 2.06 9.21 -12.55
CA LEU A 291 0.74 8.83 -12.06
C LEU A 291 0.85 7.57 -11.21
N ALA A 292 0.23 7.58 -10.03
CA ALA A 292 0.00 6.39 -9.23
C ALA A 292 -1.50 6.07 -9.16
N ILE A 293 -1.88 4.82 -9.43
CA ILE A 293 -3.25 4.33 -9.37
C ILE A 293 -3.27 3.18 -8.38
N SER A 294 -4.06 3.32 -7.32
CA SER A 294 -4.29 2.30 -6.31
C SER A 294 -5.77 1.92 -6.33
N VAL A 295 -6.07 0.65 -6.54
CA VAL A 295 -7.43 0.12 -6.58
C VAL A 295 -7.57 -1.01 -5.57
N ARG A 296 -8.44 -0.84 -4.57
CA ARG A 296 -8.64 -1.80 -3.46
C ARG A 296 -7.34 -2.14 -2.73
N CYS A 297 -6.48 -1.13 -2.60
CA CYS A 297 -5.20 -1.28 -1.91
C CYS A 297 -5.31 -0.87 -0.44
N VAL A 298 -4.49 -1.49 0.40
CA VAL A 298 -4.38 -1.16 1.83
C VAL A 298 -2.97 -0.67 2.16
N ALA A 299 -2.83 0.43 2.89
CA ALA A 299 -1.54 0.89 3.40
C ALA A 299 -1.62 1.14 4.92
N ALA A 300 -1.03 0.24 5.71
CA ALA A 300 -1.29 0.20 7.14
C ALA A 300 -0.07 -0.09 8.01
N VAL A 301 -0.16 0.29 9.28
CA VAL A 301 0.84 -0.01 10.33
C VAL A 301 2.29 0.36 9.96
N ASN A 302 2.45 1.41 9.16
CA ASN A 302 3.75 1.94 8.75
C ASN A 302 4.28 2.94 9.78
N ALA A 303 5.58 3.18 9.78
CA ALA A 303 6.21 4.11 10.71
C ALA A 303 5.77 5.57 10.48
N LYS A 304 5.50 5.95 9.24
CA LYS A 304 4.96 7.26 8.83
C LYS A 304 3.63 7.08 8.13
N ASP A 305 3.48 7.54 6.89
CA ASP A 305 2.19 7.55 6.19
C ASP A 305 1.81 6.18 5.61
N GLY A 306 0.53 5.95 5.37
CA GLY A 306 0.03 4.84 4.58
C GLY A 306 0.36 5.08 3.10
N PHE A 307 -0.41 5.91 2.43
CA PHE A 307 -0.13 6.40 1.07
C PHE A 307 0.55 7.75 1.13
N ASN A 308 1.68 7.94 0.44
CA ASN A 308 2.43 9.19 0.43
C ASN A 308 2.83 9.57 -1.01
N TYR A 309 2.43 10.77 -1.45
CA TYR A 309 2.77 11.33 -2.77
C TYR A 309 3.55 12.63 -2.63
N HIS A 310 4.78 12.68 -3.16
CA HIS A 310 5.69 13.80 -2.95
C HIS A 310 6.53 14.13 -4.21
N ILE A 311 6.91 15.38 -4.41
CA ILE A 311 7.93 15.75 -5.43
C ILE A 311 9.31 15.49 -4.85
N GLY A 312 10.13 14.67 -5.51
CA GLY A 312 11.52 14.48 -5.12
C GLY A 312 12.42 15.49 -5.84
N GLU A 313 12.58 15.28 -7.14
CA GLU A 313 13.48 16.06 -7.98
C GLU A 313 12.76 16.99 -8.95
N SER A 314 11.70 16.53 -9.62
CA SER A 314 11.18 17.27 -10.79
C SER A 314 9.73 17.04 -11.17
N THR A 315 9.13 15.91 -10.79
CA THR A 315 7.80 15.54 -11.29
C THR A 315 6.83 15.45 -10.12
N SER A 316 5.65 16.06 -10.28
CA SER A 316 4.58 15.94 -9.31
C SER A 316 3.83 14.64 -9.51
N PRO A 317 3.88 13.70 -8.56
CA PRO A 317 3.07 12.50 -8.65
C PRO A 317 1.61 12.85 -8.43
N HIS A 318 0.86 12.76 -9.52
CA HIS A 318 -0.59 12.75 -9.44
C HIS A 318 -1.07 11.34 -9.07
N PHE A 319 -2.27 11.22 -8.50
CA PHE A 319 -2.72 9.93 -8.01
C PHE A 319 -4.23 9.71 -8.09
N VAL A 320 -4.59 8.43 -8.11
CA VAL A 320 -5.96 7.92 -7.95
C VAL A 320 -5.96 6.84 -6.88
N GLU A 321 -6.81 6.99 -5.88
CA GLU A 321 -7.15 5.96 -4.91
C GLU A 321 -8.61 5.59 -5.07
N LEU A 322 -8.90 4.33 -5.41
CA LEU A 322 -10.24 3.81 -5.59
C LEU A 322 -10.45 2.64 -4.61
N ASP A 323 -11.41 2.78 -3.71
CA ASP A 323 -11.74 1.78 -2.69
C ASP A 323 -10.53 1.42 -1.82
N CYS A 324 -9.64 2.38 -1.54
CA CYS A 324 -8.42 2.17 -0.75
C CYS A 324 -8.62 2.35 0.75
N GLU A 325 -7.74 1.74 1.55
CA GLU A 325 -7.77 1.83 3.00
C GLU A 325 -6.40 2.23 3.58
N GLY A 326 -6.37 3.22 4.48
CA GLY A 326 -5.14 3.66 5.14
C GLY A 326 -5.29 3.76 6.65
N TYR A 327 -4.62 2.90 7.42
CA TYR A 327 -4.84 2.82 8.88
C TYR A 327 -3.65 2.43 9.75
N GLY A 328 -3.72 2.73 11.04
CA GLY A 328 -2.74 2.26 12.03
C GLY A 328 -1.33 2.83 11.84
N ASN A 329 -1.18 3.86 11.00
CA ASN A 329 0.08 4.50 10.66
C ASN A 329 0.59 5.33 11.84
N ARG A 330 1.88 5.22 12.18
CA ARG A 330 2.33 5.36 13.59
C ARG A 330 3.04 6.65 13.95
N ALA A 331 3.46 7.48 12.98
CA ALA A 331 4.14 8.72 13.32
C ALA A 331 3.18 9.67 14.07
N PRO A 332 3.47 10.07 15.31
CA PRO A 332 2.57 10.94 16.05
C PRO A 332 2.30 12.23 15.29
N ALA A 333 1.03 12.62 15.19
CA ALA A 333 0.54 13.80 14.47
C ALA A 333 0.78 13.83 12.94
N THR A 334 1.59 12.93 12.39
CA THR A 334 2.05 13.01 10.99
C THR A 334 2.04 11.67 10.27
N GLY A 335 1.65 10.58 10.91
CA GLY A 335 1.48 9.27 10.29
C GLY A 335 0.08 9.20 9.73
N ASN A 336 -0.08 9.64 8.49
CA ASN A 336 -1.37 9.83 7.85
C ASN A 336 -1.90 8.53 7.23
N GLY A 337 -3.21 8.42 7.00
CA GLY A 337 -3.78 7.36 6.16
C GLY A 337 -3.39 7.52 4.68
N SER A 338 -3.63 8.71 4.13
CA SER A 338 -3.16 9.14 2.80
C SER A 338 -2.72 10.60 2.84
N SER A 339 -1.56 10.91 2.27
CA SER A 339 -1.00 12.26 2.21
C SER A 339 -0.52 12.66 0.83
N SER A 340 -0.74 13.92 0.48
CA SER A 340 -0.33 14.52 -0.78
C SER A 340 0.40 15.84 -0.52
N HIS A 341 1.56 16.01 -1.13
CA HIS A 341 2.43 17.17 -0.90
C HIS A 341 2.69 17.96 -2.18
N ASN A 342 3.23 19.18 -1.99
CA ASN A 342 3.70 20.03 -3.09
C ASN A 342 2.58 20.35 -4.07
N SER A 343 2.76 20.19 -5.38
CA SER A 343 1.74 20.50 -6.40
C SER A 343 0.97 19.26 -6.91
N CYS A 344 0.97 18.19 -6.11
CA CYS A 344 0.29 16.94 -6.45
C CYS A 344 -1.23 17.16 -6.62
N VAL A 345 -1.81 16.36 -7.51
CA VAL A 345 -3.24 16.39 -7.81
C VAL A 345 -3.79 14.98 -7.67
N GLY A 346 -4.81 14.83 -6.85
CA GLY A 346 -5.33 13.55 -6.43
C GLY A 346 -6.82 13.40 -6.62
N LEU A 347 -7.24 12.15 -6.81
CA LEU A 347 -8.62 11.73 -6.71
C LEU A 347 -8.70 10.56 -5.74
N ARG A 348 -9.54 10.68 -4.70
CA ARG A 348 -9.84 9.60 -3.76
C ARG A 348 -11.33 9.28 -3.87
N ILE A 349 -11.67 8.01 -4.09
CA ILE A 349 -13.05 7.55 -4.23
C ILE A 349 -13.28 6.36 -3.29
N ASN A 350 -14.30 6.45 -2.45
CA ASN A 350 -14.67 5.41 -1.48
C ASN A 350 -13.53 4.98 -0.54
N GLY A 351 -12.56 5.87 -0.30
CA GLY A 351 -11.42 5.59 0.57
C GLY A 351 -11.81 5.56 2.04
N SER A 352 -11.13 4.76 2.86
CA SER A 352 -11.35 4.67 4.31
C SER A 352 -10.04 4.88 5.05
N TYR A 353 -9.95 5.94 5.86
CA TYR A 353 -8.70 6.35 6.50
C TYR A 353 -8.87 6.53 8.00
N HIS A 354 -8.38 5.60 8.81
CA HIS A 354 -8.72 5.56 10.24
C HIS A 354 -7.64 5.05 11.17
N HIS A 355 -7.78 5.30 12.47
CA HIS A 355 -6.86 4.79 13.48
C HIS A 355 -5.39 5.17 13.21
N ASN A 356 -5.19 6.29 12.52
CA ASN A 356 -3.86 6.82 12.21
C ASN A 356 -3.38 7.73 13.34
N ALA A 357 -2.08 7.72 13.61
CA ALA A 357 -1.45 8.58 14.61
C ALA A 357 -1.43 10.07 14.17
N GLY A 358 -1.47 10.32 12.87
CA GLY A 358 -1.76 11.62 12.26
C GLY A 358 -3.17 11.67 11.66
N PRO A 359 -3.44 12.63 10.77
CA PRO A 359 -4.69 12.71 10.04
C PRO A 359 -5.07 11.45 9.25
N GLY A 360 -6.36 11.23 8.99
CA GLY A 360 -6.77 10.20 8.03
C GLY A 360 -6.36 10.60 6.60
N VAL A 361 -6.70 11.82 6.18
CA VAL A 361 -6.25 12.40 4.90
C VAL A 361 -5.58 13.74 5.14
N ALA A 362 -4.40 13.95 4.56
CA ALA A 362 -3.66 15.21 4.66
C ALA A 362 -3.15 15.70 3.30
N ASP A 363 -3.65 16.83 2.84
CA ASP A 363 -3.08 17.54 1.69
C ASP A 363 -2.29 18.76 2.18
N VAL A 364 -1.03 18.87 1.74
CA VAL A 364 -0.07 19.85 2.26
C VAL A 364 0.61 20.62 1.12
N ASN A 365 0.96 21.88 1.37
CA ASN A 365 1.53 22.83 0.42
C ASN A 365 0.52 23.26 -0.65
N ASP A 366 0.78 23.04 -1.93
CA ASP A 366 -0.08 23.43 -3.06
C ASP A 366 -0.92 22.25 -3.59
N ALA A 367 -1.07 21.20 -2.76
CA ALA A 367 -1.68 19.95 -3.15
C ALA A 367 -3.18 20.14 -3.39
N GLN A 368 -3.72 19.41 -4.35
CA GLN A 368 -5.14 19.49 -4.69
C GLN A 368 -5.75 18.10 -4.73
N SER A 369 -6.84 17.86 -4.01
CA SER A 369 -7.53 16.58 -4.10
C SER A 369 -9.03 16.69 -4.10
N TYR A 370 -9.65 15.83 -4.89
CA TYR A 370 -11.09 15.62 -4.87
C TYR A 370 -11.37 14.28 -4.19
N ASN A 371 -12.17 14.30 -3.13
CA ASN A 371 -12.47 13.15 -2.29
C ASN A 371 -13.97 12.89 -2.38
N ILE A 372 -14.35 11.70 -2.84
CA ILE A 372 -15.73 11.32 -3.12
C ILE A 372 -16.09 10.11 -2.28
N ALA A 373 -17.12 10.22 -1.44
CA ALA A 373 -17.55 9.13 -0.55
C ALA A 373 -16.41 8.57 0.33
N CYS A 374 -15.44 9.40 0.69
CA CYS A 374 -14.34 8.98 1.56
C CYS A 374 -14.73 9.08 3.04
N GLY A 375 -14.29 8.11 3.85
CA GLY A 375 -14.44 8.11 5.29
C GLY A 375 -13.13 8.37 6.01
N SER A 376 -13.15 9.16 7.09
CA SER A 376 -11.99 9.37 7.96
C SER A 376 -12.34 9.42 9.44
N HIS A 377 -11.88 8.46 10.23
CA HIS A 377 -12.36 8.35 11.63
C HIS A 377 -11.36 7.76 12.62
N HIS A 378 -11.59 7.99 13.92
CA HIS A 378 -10.79 7.39 14.99
C HIS A 378 -9.28 7.68 14.88
N ASN A 379 -8.89 8.78 14.22
CA ASN A 379 -7.49 9.18 14.13
C ASN A 379 -7.05 9.82 15.45
N GLY A 380 -5.88 9.49 15.94
CA GLY A 380 -5.43 9.89 17.27
C GLY A 380 -4.08 9.28 17.65
N PRO A 381 -3.41 9.82 18.68
CA PRO A 381 -4.03 10.55 19.79
C PRO A 381 -3.79 12.07 19.80
N SER A 382 -3.22 12.65 18.74
CA SER A 382 -2.84 14.07 18.73
C SER A 382 -4.04 14.97 18.41
N ALA A 383 -4.01 16.22 18.90
CA ALA A 383 -4.91 17.28 18.42
C ALA A 383 -4.73 17.60 16.92
N ASN A 384 -3.62 17.15 16.32
CA ASN A 384 -3.38 17.26 14.89
C ASN A 384 -3.87 16.03 14.10
N SER A 385 -4.40 15.00 14.77
CA SER A 385 -4.93 13.80 14.13
C SER A 385 -6.35 14.06 13.60
N ASN A 386 -6.44 14.93 12.59
CA ASN A 386 -7.70 15.36 11.99
C ASN A 386 -8.31 14.28 11.09
N GLY A 387 -9.61 14.34 10.81
CA GLY A 387 -10.22 13.49 9.79
C GLY A 387 -9.68 13.83 8.40
N PHE A 388 -9.97 15.05 7.94
CA PHE A 388 -9.47 15.63 6.70
C PHE A 388 -8.69 16.92 7.00
N LEU A 389 -7.42 16.97 6.59
CA LEU A 389 -6.54 18.12 6.78
C LEU A 389 -6.13 18.72 5.43
N ALA A 390 -6.33 20.02 5.27
CA ALA A 390 -5.67 20.81 4.24
C ALA A 390 -4.77 21.86 4.90
N SER A 391 -3.51 21.94 4.48
CA SER A 391 -2.55 22.90 5.03
C SER A 391 -1.60 23.41 3.95
N SER A 392 -1.06 24.62 4.11
CA SER A 392 0.09 25.08 3.31
C SER A 392 1.43 24.56 3.84
N GLY A 393 1.44 23.81 4.94
CA GLY A 393 2.66 23.39 5.62
C GLY A 393 3.39 24.59 6.23
N ASP A 394 4.67 24.73 5.91
CA ASP A 394 5.54 25.84 6.33
C ASP A 394 5.53 27.03 5.35
N ARG A 395 4.84 26.92 4.21
CA ARG A 395 4.78 27.96 3.18
C ARG A 395 3.58 28.88 3.41
N LEU A 396 3.81 30.13 3.76
CA LEU A 396 2.74 31.12 3.85
C LEU A 396 2.35 31.62 2.45
N GLY A 397 1.07 31.56 2.08
CA GLY A 397 0.50 32.31 0.94
C GLY A 397 -0.14 31.51 -0.19
N SER A 398 0.06 30.20 -0.27
CA SER A 398 -0.73 29.28 -1.10
C SER A 398 -0.85 27.93 -0.38
N GLY A 399 -2.07 27.56 -0.02
CA GLY A 399 -2.36 26.34 0.73
C GLY A 399 -3.10 25.31 -0.10
N ALA A 400 -3.15 24.09 0.45
CA ALA A 400 -3.76 22.96 -0.23
C ALA A 400 -5.25 23.23 -0.47
N ARG A 401 -5.80 22.61 -1.52
CA ARG A 401 -7.22 22.73 -1.85
C ARG A 401 -7.85 21.34 -1.88
N MET A 402 -8.82 21.13 -1.01
CA MET A 402 -9.48 19.85 -0.86
C MET A 402 -10.97 20.02 -1.12
N TRP A 403 -11.52 19.12 -1.94
CA TRP A 403 -12.96 19.02 -2.15
C TRP A 403 -13.46 17.71 -1.54
N LEU A 404 -14.55 17.80 -0.77
CA LEU A 404 -15.19 16.67 -0.10
C LEU A 404 -16.62 16.52 -0.62
N ASP A 405 -16.91 15.49 -1.41
CA ASP A 405 -18.26 15.20 -1.91
C ASP A 405 -18.80 13.92 -1.26
N ARG A 406 -19.76 14.09 -0.36
CA ARG A 406 -20.39 13.05 0.46
C ARG A 406 -19.41 12.24 1.28
N CYS A 407 -18.36 12.89 1.78
CA CYS A 407 -17.43 12.29 2.72
C CYS A 407 -18.03 12.21 4.14
N THR A 408 -17.43 11.36 4.98
CA THR A 408 -17.76 11.25 6.39
C THR A 408 -16.51 11.39 7.26
N ALA A 409 -16.58 12.14 8.34
CA ALA A 409 -15.55 12.15 9.37
C ALA A 409 -16.18 12.00 10.77
N GLY A 410 -15.42 11.46 11.73
CA GLY A 410 -15.88 11.37 13.11
C GLY A 410 -14.89 10.70 14.06
N ALA A 411 -15.08 10.90 15.36
CA ALA A 411 -14.29 10.31 16.44
C ALA A 411 -12.77 10.58 16.33
N ASN A 412 -12.39 11.70 15.71
CA ASN A 412 -10.99 12.10 15.58
C ASN A 412 -10.52 12.81 16.86
N SER A 413 -9.24 12.67 17.23
CA SER A 413 -8.65 13.37 18.37
C SER A 413 -8.35 14.84 18.06
N GLY A 414 -8.13 15.14 16.77
CA GLY A 414 -8.18 16.50 16.25
C GLY A 414 -9.59 16.87 15.79
N HIS A 415 -9.70 17.74 14.79
CA HIS A 415 -10.96 18.09 14.16
C HIS A 415 -11.33 17.07 13.07
N ASP A 416 -12.62 16.90 12.81
CA ASP A 416 -13.09 16.08 11.69
C ASP A 416 -12.66 16.64 10.34
N VAL A 417 -12.72 17.96 10.19
CA VAL A 417 -12.26 18.68 8.99
C VAL A 417 -11.56 19.96 9.40
N PHE A 418 -10.32 20.13 8.95
CA PHE A 418 -9.47 21.25 9.32
C PHE A 418 -8.73 21.86 8.13
N ALA A 419 -9.01 23.13 7.85
CA ALA A 419 -8.25 23.96 6.91
C ALA A 419 -7.30 24.90 7.68
N SER A 420 -6.01 24.88 7.33
CA SER A 420 -4.98 25.68 8.01
C SER A 420 -4.02 26.38 7.06
N ASN A 421 -3.38 27.44 7.55
CA ASN A 421 -2.31 28.19 6.91
C ASN A 421 -2.64 28.71 5.49
N GLY A 422 -3.88 29.09 5.23
CA GLY A 422 -4.30 29.57 3.90
C GLY A 422 -4.76 28.47 2.95
N ALA A 423 -4.96 27.26 3.46
CA ALA A 423 -5.62 26.18 2.73
C ALA A 423 -7.12 26.41 2.59
N THR A 424 -7.74 25.67 1.67
CA THR A 424 -9.18 25.72 1.42
C THR A 424 -9.76 24.31 1.42
N ILE A 425 -10.87 24.12 2.14
CA ILE A 425 -11.70 22.94 2.04
C ILE A 425 -13.09 23.34 1.58
N GLU A 426 -13.53 22.76 0.47
CA GLU A 426 -14.87 22.89 -0.05
C GLU A 426 -15.60 21.55 0.15
N TYR A 427 -16.83 21.56 0.66
CA TYR A 427 -17.57 20.33 0.91
C TYR A 427 -19.02 20.35 0.45
N ARG A 428 -19.56 19.18 0.10
CA ARG A 428 -20.98 18.98 -0.22
C ARG A 428 -21.41 17.64 0.35
N GLY A 429 -22.53 17.61 1.09
CA GLY A 429 -23.04 16.37 1.69
C GLY A 429 -22.11 15.72 2.72
N LEU A 430 -21.21 16.50 3.32
CA LEU A 430 -20.29 16.04 4.39
C LEU A 430 -21.07 15.69 5.67
N SER A 431 -20.70 14.59 6.32
CA SER A 431 -21.18 14.22 7.66
C SER A 431 -20.02 14.25 8.65
N THR A 432 -20.18 14.96 9.77
CA THR A 432 -19.20 15.07 10.88
C THR A 432 -19.88 14.81 12.22
N ASP A 433 -19.12 14.40 13.25
CA ASP A 433 -19.59 14.43 14.64
C ASP A 433 -19.13 15.69 15.41
N ASP A 434 -18.20 16.45 14.83
CA ASP A 434 -17.93 17.84 15.22
C ASP A 434 -19.13 18.77 14.96
N SER A 435 -19.32 19.76 15.83
CA SER A 435 -20.38 20.77 15.68
C SER A 435 -20.13 21.74 14.53
N GLU A 436 -18.88 21.91 14.10
CA GLU A 436 -18.45 22.86 13.07
C GLU A 436 -17.28 22.31 12.25
N VAL A 437 -17.16 22.76 11.00
CA VAL A 437 -15.95 22.57 10.19
C VAL A 437 -14.97 23.70 10.53
N PHE A 438 -13.73 23.37 10.89
CA PHE A 438 -12.77 24.34 11.41
C PHE A 438 -11.87 24.92 10.30
N ALA A 439 -11.72 26.23 10.30
CA ALA A 439 -10.74 26.97 9.50
C ALA A 439 -10.02 28.00 10.38
N ASP A 440 -8.71 28.12 10.26
CA ASP A 440 -7.99 29.21 10.93
C ASP A 440 -8.28 30.58 10.28
N SER A 441 -7.77 31.66 10.88
CA SER A 441 -8.10 33.03 10.46
C SER A 441 -7.73 33.38 9.01
N ASN A 442 -6.89 32.56 8.36
CA ASN A 442 -6.43 32.78 6.98
C ASN A 442 -6.94 31.71 6.02
N SER A 443 -7.73 30.74 6.49
CA SER A 443 -8.20 29.59 5.72
C SER A 443 -9.70 29.68 5.45
N LEU A 444 -10.19 28.87 4.50
CA LEU A 444 -11.61 28.83 4.16
C LEU A 444 -12.13 27.40 4.24
N ALA A 445 -13.25 27.23 4.94
CA ALA A 445 -14.08 26.05 4.85
C ALA A 445 -15.50 26.46 4.45
N ALA A 446 -15.99 25.95 3.32
CA ALA A 446 -17.28 26.36 2.78
C ALA A 446 -18.05 25.20 2.14
N SER A 447 -19.37 25.22 2.31
CA SER A 447 -20.28 24.32 1.60
C SER A 447 -20.43 24.76 0.13
N PHE A 448 -20.43 23.80 -0.81
CA PHE A 448 -20.72 24.05 -2.23
C PHE A 448 -21.99 23.31 -2.69
N GLY A 449 -22.62 23.84 -3.74
CA GLY A 449 -23.93 23.42 -4.26
C GLY A 449 -23.98 22.07 -4.96
#